data_AF-A0A671MS93-F1
#
_entry.id   AF-A0A671MS93-F1
#
_cell.length_a   1.000
_cell.length_b   1.000
_cell.length_c   1.000
_cell.angle_alpha   90.00
_cell.angle_beta   90.00
_cell.angle_gamma   90.00
#
_symmetry.space_group_name_H-M   'P 1'
#
loop_
_entity.id
_entity.type
_entity.pdbx_description
1 polymer ?
#
loop_
_entity_poly.entity_id
_entity_poly.type
_entity_poly.pdbx_seq_one_letter_code
_entity_poly.pdbx_strand_id
1 'polypeptide(L)'
;GPWNTPWDYFTNLIQLVLSLRTAWVRLYNGAVARRYGITEKNPAGDYWKKIPGLVSWLAVTPMDELWAVAPTGALNKRLTKTLQNCRSKNHGNMGSLSGEELEEEWEVI
;
A
#
# COMPACT_ATOMS: atom_id res chain seq x y z
N GLY A 1 14.82 11.59 19.10
CA GLY A 1 13.47 11.06 18.83
C GLY A 1 12.45 12.17 19.01
N PRO A 2 11.17 11.98 18.64
CA PRO A 2 10.58 10.92 17.82
C PRO A 2 9.82 11.50 16.58
N TRP A 3 9.55 10.64 15.59
CA TRP A 3 8.57 10.84 14.49
C TRP A 3 8.77 12.02 13.53
N ASN A 4 9.69 11.83 12.59
CA ASN A 4 9.85 12.65 11.39
C ASN A 4 8.74 12.37 10.35
N THR A 5 7.48 12.56 10.72
CA THR A 5 6.36 12.61 9.76
C THR A 5 5.78 14.01 9.77
N PRO A 6 6.13 14.87 8.81
CA PRO A 6 5.60 16.22 8.73
C PRO A 6 4.10 16.12 8.47
N TRP A 7 3.29 16.52 9.45
CA TRP A 7 1.85 16.63 9.29
C TRP A 7 1.44 17.70 8.26
N ASP A 8 2.41 18.49 7.76
CA ASP A 8 2.27 19.49 6.71
C ASP A 8 1.92 18.94 5.32
N TYR A 9 1.91 17.61 5.12
CA TYR A 9 1.45 17.01 3.85
C TYR A 9 -0.08 16.90 3.74
N PHE A 10 -0.85 17.15 4.81
CA PHE A 10 -2.30 16.95 4.81
C PHE A 10 -3.13 18.13 4.30
N THR A 11 -2.56 19.32 4.09
CA THR A 11 -3.29 20.52 3.59
C THR A 11 -3.72 20.40 2.12
N ASN A 12 -3.48 19.24 1.51
CA ASN A 12 -3.30 19.05 0.09
C ASN A 12 -3.86 17.69 -0.37
N LEU A 13 -4.75 17.11 0.43
CA LEU A 13 -5.32 15.78 0.24
C LEU A 13 -6.61 15.89 -0.59
N ILE A 14 -6.66 15.23 -1.74
CA ILE A 14 -7.79 15.33 -2.68
C ILE A 14 -8.70 14.11 -2.64
N GLN A 15 -8.13 12.91 -2.43
CA GLN A 15 -8.93 11.67 -2.36
C GLN A 15 -8.47 10.76 -1.25
N LEU A 16 -9.43 10.18 -0.54
CA LEU A 16 -9.27 9.05 0.36
C LEU A 16 -10.12 7.90 -0.19
N VAL A 17 -9.51 6.74 -0.42
CA VAL A 17 -10.22 5.54 -0.86
C VAL A 17 -9.93 4.39 0.09
N LEU A 18 -10.97 3.61 0.39
CA LEU A 18 -10.97 2.60 1.44
C LEU A 18 -11.51 1.28 0.91
N SER A 19 -10.87 0.19 1.33
CA SER A 19 -11.38 -1.18 1.18
C SER A 19 -11.54 -1.81 2.56
N LEU A 20 -11.88 -3.10 2.62
CA LEU A 20 -12.00 -3.82 3.89
C LEU A 20 -10.69 -3.86 4.69
N ARG A 21 -9.53 -3.78 4.02
CA ARG A 21 -8.22 -3.97 4.66
C ARG A 21 -7.22 -2.86 4.38
N THR A 22 -7.55 -1.92 3.51
CA THR A 22 -6.58 -0.91 3.06
C THR A 22 -7.18 0.48 3.00
N ALA A 23 -6.33 1.47 3.29
CA ALA A 23 -6.66 2.88 3.11
C ALA A 23 -5.55 3.52 2.25
N TRP A 24 -5.97 4.35 1.31
CA TRP A 24 -5.09 5.03 0.37
C TRP A 24 -5.49 6.48 0.22
N VAL A 25 -4.50 7.34 0.02
CA VAL A 25 -4.70 8.76 -0.20
C VAL A 25 -4.02 9.22 -1.48
N ARG A 26 -4.65 10.17 -2.16
CA ARG A 26 -4.07 10.95 -3.25
C ARG A 26 -3.94 12.40 -2.84
N LEU A 27 -2.76 12.95 -3.02
CA LEU A 27 -2.48 14.37 -2.83
C LEU A 27 -2.75 15.16 -4.12
N TYR A 28 -2.86 16.48 -4.01
CA TYR A 28 -3.08 17.40 -5.13
C TYR A 28 -2.03 17.31 -6.23
N ASN A 29 -0.78 17.10 -5.85
CA ASN A 29 0.34 16.92 -6.76
C ASN A 29 0.37 15.52 -7.43
N GLY A 30 -0.67 14.70 -7.22
CA GLY A 30 -0.81 13.36 -7.76
C GLY A 30 -0.06 12.29 -6.98
N ALA A 31 0.68 12.63 -5.92
CA ALA A 31 1.37 11.65 -5.10
C ALA A 31 0.37 10.75 -4.36
N VAL A 32 0.74 9.49 -4.20
CA VAL A 32 -0.09 8.48 -3.53
C VAL A 32 0.61 7.96 -2.29
N ALA A 33 -0.17 7.72 -1.23
CA ALA A 33 0.31 7.00 -0.06
C ALA A 33 -0.70 5.94 0.39
N ARG A 34 -0.19 4.85 0.97
CA ARG A 34 -0.97 3.77 1.57
C ARG A 34 -0.78 3.78 3.08
N ARG A 35 -1.86 3.51 3.83
CA ARG A 35 -1.79 3.24 5.26
C ARG A 35 -1.39 1.79 5.51
N TYR A 36 -0.32 1.59 6.28
CA TYR A 36 0.19 0.28 6.69
C TYR A 36 -0.14 0.01 8.15
N GLY A 37 -0.16 -1.26 8.55
CA GLY A 37 -0.45 -1.69 9.93
C GLY A 37 -1.93 -1.84 10.27
N ILE A 38 -2.83 -1.65 9.30
CA ILE A 38 -4.27 -1.83 9.52
C ILE A 38 -4.53 -3.30 9.84
N THR A 39 -5.11 -3.55 11.02
CA THR A 39 -5.56 -4.87 11.49
C THR A 39 -6.86 -4.70 12.28
N GLU A 40 -7.57 -5.78 12.58
CA GLU A 40 -8.78 -5.73 13.43
C GLU A 40 -8.51 -5.12 14.82
N LYS A 41 -7.31 -5.37 15.36
CA LYS A 41 -6.87 -4.83 16.66
C LYS A 41 -6.25 -3.43 16.56
N ASN A 42 -5.90 -3.00 15.35
CA ASN A 42 -5.34 -1.69 15.05
C ASN A 42 -5.95 -1.11 13.76
N PRO A 43 -7.22 -0.66 13.78
CA PRO A 43 -7.88 -0.15 12.60
C PRO A 43 -7.30 1.17 12.09
N ALA A 44 -6.63 1.95 12.96
CA ALA A 44 -5.95 3.18 12.58
C ALA A 44 -4.69 2.94 11.74
N GLY A 45 -4.08 1.76 11.86
CA GLY A 45 -2.78 1.43 11.29
C GLY A 45 -1.62 2.23 11.89
N ASP A 46 -0.40 1.86 11.51
CA ASP A 46 0.83 2.35 12.13
C ASP A 46 1.35 3.62 11.45
N TYR A 47 1.45 3.63 10.12
CA TYR A 47 2.04 4.75 9.37
C TYR A 47 1.58 4.81 7.92
N TRP A 48 1.80 5.96 7.27
CA TRP A 48 1.61 6.15 5.83
C TRP A 48 2.93 5.90 5.08
N LYS A 49 2.88 5.19 3.95
CA LYS A 49 4.03 4.99 3.07
C LYS A 49 3.73 5.55 1.68
N LYS A 50 4.62 6.39 1.17
CA LYS A 50 4.56 6.90 -0.20
C LYS A 50 4.71 5.75 -1.21
N ILE A 51 3.90 5.80 -2.25
CA ILE A 51 3.91 4.86 -3.35
C ILE A 51 4.56 5.57 -4.54
N PRO A 52 5.57 4.96 -5.20
CA PRO A 52 6.16 5.52 -6.41
C PRO A 52 5.11 5.70 -7.52
N GLY A 53 5.26 6.78 -8.30
CA GLY A 53 4.33 7.17 -9.35
C GLY A 53 3.39 8.32 -8.96
N LEU A 54 2.79 8.94 -9.97
CA LEU A 54 1.77 9.98 -9.84
C LEU A 54 0.48 9.52 -10.50
N VAL A 55 -0.67 9.91 -9.93
CA VAL A 55 -1.98 9.53 -10.45
C VAL A 55 -2.93 10.72 -10.43
N SER A 56 -3.82 10.78 -11.42
CA SER A 56 -4.91 11.75 -11.50
C SER A 56 -6.15 11.30 -10.75
N TRP A 57 -6.37 9.99 -10.64
CA TRP A 57 -7.53 9.40 -9.96
C TRP A 57 -7.16 8.08 -9.30
N LEU A 58 -7.85 7.77 -8.21
CA LEU A 58 -7.70 6.52 -7.48
C LEU A 58 -9.09 5.96 -7.13
N ALA A 59 -9.26 4.65 -7.26
CA ALA A 59 -10.44 3.91 -6.81
C ALA A 59 -10.00 2.56 -6.23
N VAL A 60 -10.74 2.05 -5.25
CA VAL A 60 -10.48 0.73 -4.67
C VAL A 60 -11.79 -0.05 -4.53
N THR A 61 -11.76 -1.34 -4.83
CA THR A 61 -12.91 -2.22 -4.63
C THR A 61 -12.96 -2.75 -3.19
N PRO A 62 -14.12 -3.26 -2.72
CA PRO A 62 -14.19 -3.91 -1.40
C PRO A 62 -13.23 -5.09 -1.23
N MET A 63 -12.83 -5.73 -2.34
CA MET A 63 -11.90 -6.87 -2.37
C MET A 63 -10.42 -6.45 -2.52
N ASP A 64 -10.08 -5.20 -2.22
CA ASP A 64 -8.74 -4.63 -2.29
C ASP A 64 -8.16 -4.47 -3.71
N GLU A 65 -8.98 -4.44 -4.77
CA GLU A 65 -8.44 -4.14 -6.10
C GLU A 65 -8.26 -2.63 -6.26
N LEU A 66 -7.02 -2.17 -6.45
CA LEU A 66 -6.71 -0.76 -6.62
C LEU A 66 -6.62 -0.40 -8.10
N TRP A 67 -7.31 0.67 -8.47
CA TRP A 67 -7.34 1.22 -9.81
C TRP A 67 -6.86 2.66 -9.79
N ALA A 68 -6.03 3.02 -10.77
CA ALA A 68 -5.51 4.37 -10.88
C ALA A 68 -5.52 4.85 -12.33
N VAL A 69 -5.81 6.13 -12.51
CA VAL A 69 -5.67 6.80 -13.81
C VAL A 69 -4.37 7.60 -13.76
N ALA A 70 -3.44 7.32 -14.67
CA ALA A 70 -2.22 8.08 -14.81
C ALA A 70 -2.51 9.50 -15.32
N PRO A 71 -1.60 10.47 -15.12
CA PRO A 71 -1.73 11.81 -15.70
C PRO A 71 -1.90 11.82 -17.22
N THR A 72 -1.36 10.82 -17.91
CA THR A 72 -1.51 10.61 -19.36
C THR A 72 -2.90 10.15 -19.79
N GLY A 73 -3.80 9.83 -18.85
CA GLY A 73 -5.11 9.26 -19.11
C GLY A 73 -5.13 7.72 -19.19
N ALA A 74 -3.97 7.06 -19.11
CA ALA A 74 -3.89 5.61 -19.09
C ALA A 74 -4.52 5.04 -17.80
N LEU A 75 -5.31 3.97 -17.94
CA LEU A 75 -5.91 3.25 -16.81
C LEU A 75 -5.00 2.09 -16.39
N ASN A 76 -4.56 2.10 -15.14
CA ASN A 76 -3.72 1.06 -14.56
C ASN A 76 -4.50 0.27 -13.51
N LYS A 77 -4.48 -1.07 -13.60
CA LYS A 77 -4.95 -1.97 -12.54
C LYS A 77 -3.76 -2.42 -11.70
N ARG A 78 -3.74 -2.10 -10.41
CA ARG A 78 -2.75 -2.64 -9.47
C ARG A 78 -3.41 -3.65 -8.55
N LEU A 79 -3.07 -4.92 -8.73
CA LEU A 79 -3.37 -5.96 -7.75
C LEU A 79 -2.56 -5.67 -6.49
N THR A 80 -3.20 -5.23 -5.40
CA THR A 80 -2.51 -5.16 -4.12
C THR A 80 -2.34 -6.60 -3.64
N LYS A 81 -1.18 -7.21 -3.91
CA LYS A 81 -0.82 -8.46 -3.22
C LYS A 81 -0.79 -8.16 -1.73
N THR A 82 -1.79 -8.65 -1.03
CA THR A 82 -1.80 -8.73 0.43
C THR A 82 -0.64 -9.64 0.80
N LEU A 83 0.45 -9.08 1.32
CA LEU A 83 1.44 -9.89 2.02
C LEU A 83 0.70 -10.46 3.23
N GLN A 84 0.24 -11.70 3.12
CA GLN A 84 -0.18 -12.47 4.28
C GLN A 84 1.05 -12.58 5.17
N ASN A 85 1.09 -11.77 6.22
CA ASN A 85 2.00 -12.03 7.33
C ASN A 85 1.44 -13.25 8.06
N CYS A 86 1.68 -14.45 7.51
CA CYS A 86 1.51 -15.71 8.21
C CYS A 86 2.58 -15.77 9.30
N ARG A 87 2.38 -15.01 10.38
CA ARG A 87 3.13 -15.20 11.62
C ARG A 87 2.27 -15.93 12.64
N SER A 88 1.66 -17.03 12.22
CA SER A 88 1.34 -18.12 13.13
C SER A 88 2.65 -18.84 13.46
N LYS A 89 3.48 -18.26 14.34
CA LYS A 89 4.49 -19.05 15.06
C LYS A 89 3.75 -19.83 16.14
N ASN A 90 3.05 -20.89 15.71
CA ASN A 90 2.85 -22.03 16.59
C ASN A 90 4.18 -22.78 16.66
N HIS A 91 4.64 -22.93 17.88
CA HIS A 91 5.80 -23.69 18.27
C HIS A 91 5.63 -25.16 17.82
N GLY A 92 6.60 -25.73 17.10
CA GLY A 92 6.60 -27.15 16.76
C GLY A 92 7.44 -27.53 15.54
N ASN A 93 8.73 -27.73 15.75
CA ASN A 93 9.66 -28.65 15.07
C ASN A 93 9.76 -28.73 13.52
N MET A 94 11.02 -28.53 13.09
CA MET A 94 11.80 -29.38 12.17
C MET A 94 11.78 -29.06 10.67
N GLY A 95 12.94 -28.63 10.17
CA GLY A 95 13.46 -29.12 8.88
C GLY A 95 13.76 -28.08 7.79
N SER A 96 15.05 -27.82 7.62
CA SER A 96 15.77 -27.52 6.37
C SER A 96 15.71 -26.11 5.75
N LEU A 97 16.93 -25.58 5.58
CA LEU A 97 17.34 -24.39 4.83
C LEU A 97 17.43 -24.69 3.32
N SER A 98 17.13 -23.67 2.51
CA SER A 98 17.74 -23.24 1.23
C SER A 98 16.62 -22.63 0.38
N GLY A 99 16.62 -21.36 -0.03
CA GLY A 99 17.69 -20.39 -0.10
C GLY A 99 18.17 -20.20 -1.54
N GLU A 100 17.27 -19.96 -2.49
CA GLU A 100 17.57 -19.48 -3.86
C GLU A 100 16.35 -18.61 -4.27
N GLU A 101 16.46 -17.28 -4.33
CA GLU A 101 17.01 -16.50 -5.47
C GLU A 101 15.88 -16.23 -6.49
N LEU A 102 15.27 -15.02 -6.44
CA LEU A 102 15.42 -13.91 -7.40
C LEU A 102 14.77 -14.26 -8.77
N GLU A 103 13.99 -13.43 -9.45
CA GLU A 103 14.22 -12.04 -9.87
C GLU A 103 12.83 -11.40 -10.12
N GLU A 104 12.51 -10.22 -9.57
CA GLU A 104 12.72 -8.94 -10.25
C GLU A 104 12.22 -8.86 -11.70
N GLU A 105 10.90 -8.96 -11.89
CA GLU A 105 10.24 -8.49 -13.11
C GLU A 105 9.31 -7.32 -12.74
N TRP A 106 9.90 -6.13 -12.63
CA TRP A 106 9.14 -4.89 -12.54
C TRP A 106 9.11 -4.25 -13.93
N GLU A 107 7.97 -4.35 -14.63
CA GLU A 107 7.78 -3.56 -15.85
C GLU A 107 7.63 -2.07 -15.52
N VAL A 108 8.42 -1.26 -16.21
CA VAL A 108 8.45 0.21 -16.11
C VAL A 108 7.25 0.79 -16.84
N ILE A 109 6.58 1.76 -16.20
CA ILE A 109 5.50 2.57 -16.78
C ILE A 109 6.10 3.84 -17.39
#